data_AF-A0A529HMW8-F1
#
_entry.id   AF-A0A529HMW8-F1
#
_cell.length_a   1.000
_cell.length_b   1.000
_cell.length_c   1.000
_cell.angle_alpha   90.00
_cell.angle_beta   90.00
_cell.angle_gamma   90.00
#
_symmetry.space_group_name_H-M   'P 1'
#
loop_
_entity.id
_entity.type
_entity.pdbx_description
1 polymer ?
#
loop_
_entity_poly.entity_id
_entity_poly.type
_entity_poly.pdbx_seq_one_letter_code
_entity_poly.pdbx_strand_id
1 'polypeptide(L)'
;HKADCSLDPSGIVKGWAINNAAGIVQKAGFSDFFIEAGGDIQSCGKNASRLDWSVGIRNPFNTDEIIKIIYPRGRGVATSGTYARGQHIYNPNAFGDPITEIVSLTVIGSDVLEADRFATAAFAMG
;
A
#
# COMPACT_ATOMS: atom_id res chain seq x y z
N HIS A 1 1.80 -15.42 2.03
CA HIS A 1 1.68 -16.85 2.34
C HIS A 1 2.16 -17.09 3.76
N LYS A 2 1.36 -17.75 4.60
CA LYS A 2 1.85 -18.31 5.87
C LYS A 2 2.37 -19.74 5.61
N ALA A 3 3.27 -20.21 6.46
CA ALA A 3 3.95 -21.52 6.34
C ALA A 3 3.00 -22.74 6.46
N ASP A 4 1.70 -22.53 6.61
CA ASP A 4 0.66 -23.55 6.81
C ASP A 4 -0.26 -23.77 5.59
N CYS A 5 0.08 -23.21 4.42
CA CYS A 5 -0.75 -23.24 3.21
C CYS A 5 -2.16 -22.66 3.36
N SER A 6 -2.43 -21.85 4.41
CA SER A 6 -3.66 -21.07 4.50
C SER A 6 -3.61 -19.87 3.55
N LEU A 7 -4.70 -19.65 2.80
CA LEU A 7 -4.88 -18.41 2.05
C LEU A 7 -5.06 -17.27 3.06
N ASP A 8 -4.10 -16.36 3.14
CA ASP A 8 -4.22 -15.13 3.90
C ASP A 8 -4.59 -13.99 2.93
N PRO A 9 -5.88 -13.67 2.75
CA PRO A 9 -6.32 -12.62 1.83
C PRO A 9 -6.08 -11.22 2.40
N SER A 10 -5.50 -11.08 3.60
CA SER A 10 -5.43 -9.77 4.27
C SER A 10 -4.60 -8.71 3.56
N GLY A 11 -3.70 -9.09 2.63
CA GLY A 11 -3.06 -8.14 1.71
C GLY A 11 -4.08 -7.53 0.75
N ILE A 12 -4.65 -8.35 -0.13
CA ILE A 12 -5.56 -7.91 -1.21
C ILE A 12 -6.90 -7.36 -0.72
N VAL A 13 -7.37 -7.78 0.46
CA VAL A 13 -8.65 -7.35 1.03
C VAL A 13 -8.63 -5.85 1.35
N LYS A 14 -7.49 -5.29 1.75
CA LYS A 14 -7.38 -3.85 2.05
C LYS A 14 -7.52 -3.02 0.77
N GLY A 15 -6.71 -3.33 -0.25
CA GLY A 15 -6.80 -2.66 -1.56
C GLY A 15 -8.20 -2.79 -2.17
N TRP A 16 -8.81 -3.98 -2.06
CA TRP A 16 -10.18 -4.20 -2.54
C TRP A 16 -11.22 -3.38 -1.78
N ALA A 17 -11.14 -3.31 -0.45
CA ALA A 17 -12.07 -2.52 0.36
C ALA A 17 -11.95 -1.02 0.05
N ILE A 18 -10.72 -0.50 -0.03
CA ILE A 18 -10.45 0.91 -0.38
C ILE A 18 -11.00 1.22 -1.77
N ASN A 19 -10.76 0.33 -2.76
CA ASN A 19 -11.23 0.55 -4.12
C ASN A 19 -12.77 0.57 -4.21
N ASN A 20 -13.46 -0.32 -3.48
CA ASN A 20 -14.93 -0.29 -3.42
C ASN A 20 -15.44 0.98 -2.73
N ALA A 21 -14.81 1.40 -1.62
CA ALA A 21 -15.16 2.63 -0.93
C ALA A 21 -14.99 3.85 -1.87
N ALA A 22 -13.88 3.92 -2.63
CA ALA A 22 -13.65 4.96 -3.63
C ALA A 22 -14.76 4.96 -4.70
N GLY A 23 -15.19 3.79 -5.17
CA GLY A 23 -16.29 3.66 -6.11
C GLY A 23 -17.63 4.14 -5.55
N ILE A 24 -17.92 3.89 -4.27
CA ILE A 24 -19.14 4.38 -3.60
C ILE A 24 -19.09 5.91 -3.49
N VAL A 25 -17.97 6.47 -3.07
CA VAL A 25 -17.77 7.93 -2.91
C VAL A 25 -17.89 8.65 -4.26
N GLN A 26 -17.29 8.10 -5.33
CA GLN A 26 -17.46 8.64 -6.68
C GLN A 26 -18.92 8.58 -7.16
N LYS A 27 -19.62 7.45 -6.95
CA LYS A 27 -21.04 7.31 -7.32
C LYS A 27 -21.95 8.26 -6.55
N ALA A 28 -21.55 8.67 -5.34
CA ALA A 28 -22.24 9.69 -4.57
C ALA A 28 -21.94 11.13 -5.06
N GLY A 29 -21.13 11.30 -6.10
CA GLY A 29 -20.85 12.59 -6.74
C GLY A 29 -19.65 13.35 -6.17
N PHE A 30 -18.88 12.74 -5.27
CA PHE A 30 -17.68 13.36 -4.72
C PHE A 30 -16.47 13.14 -5.65
N SER A 31 -15.85 14.24 -6.07
CA SER A 31 -14.67 14.26 -6.93
C SER A 31 -13.35 14.50 -6.19
N ASP A 32 -13.43 14.94 -4.93
CA ASP A 32 -12.30 15.27 -4.07
C ASP A 32 -12.33 14.36 -2.83
N PHE A 33 -11.45 13.35 -2.77
CA PHE A 33 -11.38 12.42 -1.64
C PHE A 33 -10.01 11.78 -1.45
N PHE A 34 -9.81 11.26 -0.25
CA PHE A 34 -8.63 10.51 0.15
C PHE A 34 -9.07 9.39 1.10
N ILE A 35 -8.87 8.14 0.70
CA ILE A 35 -9.25 6.96 1.48
C ILE A 35 -7.97 6.21 1.81
N GLU A 36 -7.76 5.92 3.08
CA GLU A 36 -6.60 5.21 3.60
C GLU A 36 -7.04 4.05 4.50
N ALA A 37 -6.37 2.91 4.36
CA ALA A 37 -6.48 1.83 5.33
C ALA A 37 -5.18 1.02 5.42
N GLY A 38 -4.50 1.12 6.57
CA GLY A 38 -3.34 0.30 6.87
C GLY A 38 -2.16 0.57 5.93
N GLY A 39 -1.96 1.84 5.56
CA GLY A 39 -0.88 2.31 4.69
C GLY A 39 -1.21 2.36 3.20
N ASP A 40 -2.29 1.70 2.77
CA ASP A 40 -2.75 1.72 1.37
C ASP A 40 -3.75 2.85 1.17
N ILE A 41 -3.65 3.54 0.05
CA ILE A 41 -4.29 4.82 -0.18
C ILE A 41 -4.89 4.86 -1.58
N GLN A 42 -6.11 5.39 -1.70
CA GLN A 42 -6.67 5.87 -2.95
C GLN A 42 -6.96 7.37 -2.83
N SER A 43 -6.38 8.17 -3.74
CA SER A 43 -6.65 9.61 -3.81
C SER A 43 -7.51 9.96 -5.03
N CYS A 44 -8.22 11.08 -4.96
CA CYS A 44 -8.90 11.71 -6.09
C CYS A 44 -9.02 13.23 -5.86
N GLY A 45 -8.86 14.01 -6.93
CA GLY A 45 -9.02 15.46 -6.87
C GLY A 45 -8.00 16.17 -5.97
N LYS A 46 -8.49 17.11 -5.16
CA LYS A 46 -7.70 18.02 -4.32
C LYS A 46 -8.14 17.95 -2.85
N ASN A 47 -7.25 18.38 -1.96
CA ASN A 47 -7.58 18.55 -0.54
C ASN A 47 -8.44 19.81 -0.29
N ALA A 48 -8.85 20.02 0.96
CA ALA A 48 -9.66 21.17 1.37
C ALA A 48 -9.01 22.54 1.06
N SER A 49 -7.68 22.59 0.98
CA SER A 49 -6.91 23.78 0.58
C SER A 49 -6.72 23.92 -0.94
N ARG A 50 -7.40 23.09 -1.75
CA ARG A 50 -7.29 23.03 -3.22
C ARG A 50 -5.91 22.61 -3.73
N LEU A 51 -5.11 21.95 -2.90
CA LEU A 51 -3.79 21.42 -3.24
C LEU A 51 -3.86 19.92 -3.56
N ASP A 52 -2.82 19.40 -4.22
CA ASP A 52 -2.67 17.96 -4.41
C ASP A 52 -2.62 17.26 -3.03
N TRP A 53 -3.29 16.11 -2.93
CA TRP A 53 -3.13 15.22 -1.78
C TRP A 53 -1.66 14.80 -1.66
N SER A 54 -1.13 14.87 -0.44
CA SER A 54 0.23 14.42 -0.12
C SER A 54 0.20 13.13 0.69
N VAL A 55 1.19 12.28 0.46
CA VAL A 55 1.41 11.04 1.21
C VAL A 55 2.83 11.03 1.73
N GLY A 56 3.00 10.86 3.03
CA GLY A 56 4.30 10.70 3.67
C GLY A 56 4.75 9.25 3.66
N ILE A 57 5.97 8.99 3.21
CA ILE A 57 6.65 7.71 3.33
C ILE A 57 7.44 7.75 4.65
N ARG A 58 7.12 6.85 5.57
CA ARG A 58 7.75 6.75 6.89
C ARG A 58 9.10 6.06 6.80
N ASN A 59 10.04 6.43 7.69
CA ASN A 59 11.27 5.68 7.88
C ASN A 59 10.93 4.30 8.46
N PRO A 60 11.32 3.19 7.81
CA PRO A 60 11.06 1.85 8.36
C PRO A 60 11.82 1.56 9.67
N PHE A 61 12.87 2.33 9.98
CA PHE A 61 13.64 2.20 11.22
C PHE A 61 13.19 3.19 12.31
N ASN A 62 12.37 4.19 11.96
CA ASN A 62 11.81 5.17 12.88
C ASN A 62 10.47 5.71 12.36
N THR A 63 9.35 5.11 12.76
CA THR A 63 8.06 5.47 12.18
C THR A 63 7.53 6.86 12.47
N ASP A 64 8.14 7.57 13.42
CA ASP A 64 7.80 8.95 13.71
C ASP A 64 8.45 9.92 12.70
N GLU A 65 9.37 9.43 11.88
CA GLU A 65 10.06 10.19 10.84
C GLU A 65 9.44 9.95 9.45
N ILE A 66 9.18 11.05 8.72
CA ILE A 66 8.81 11.03 7.31
C ILE A 66 10.06 11.31 6.48
N ILE A 67 10.47 10.33 5.67
CA ILE A 67 11.70 10.43 4.85
C ILE A 67 11.43 10.98 3.45
N LYS A 68 10.17 10.95 3.00
CA LYS A 68 9.77 11.45 1.69
C LYS A 68 8.29 11.79 1.64
N ILE A 69 7.92 12.78 0.84
CA ILE A 69 6.53 13.13 0.53
C ILE A 69 6.30 12.92 -0.96
N ILE A 70 5.18 12.30 -1.32
CA ILE A 70 4.73 12.10 -2.70
C ILE A 70 3.32 12.68 -2.91
N TYR A 71 2.97 12.93 -4.16
CA TYR A 71 1.67 13.50 -4.56
C TYR A 71 1.02 12.58 -5.60
N PRO A 72 0.09 11.68 -5.22
CA PRO A 72 -0.39 10.63 -6.11
C PRO A 72 -1.32 11.14 -7.23
N ARG A 73 -1.96 12.30 -7.06
CA ARG A 73 -2.79 12.96 -8.08
C ARG A 73 -3.84 12.03 -8.70
N GLY A 74 -4.67 11.41 -7.87
CA GLY A 74 -5.73 10.50 -8.32
C GLY A 74 -5.31 9.03 -8.41
N ARG A 75 -4.02 8.74 -8.22
CA ARG A 75 -3.48 7.38 -8.20
C ARG A 75 -3.60 6.73 -6.83
N GLY A 76 -3.50 5.40 -6.83
CA GLY A 76 -3.38 4.61 -5.63
C GLY A 76 -1.93 4.44 -5.18
N VAL A 77 -1.72 4.28 -3.88
CA VAL A 77 -0.43 4.00 -3.26
C VAL A 77 -0.59 2.80 -2.35
N ALA A 78 0.36 1.87 -2.38
CA ALA A 78 0.41 0.76 -1.45
C ALA A 78 1.83 0.62 -0.90
N THR A 79 1.94 0.28 0.38
CA THR A 79 3.23 0.09 1.03
C THR A 79 3.30 -1.27 1.71
N SER A 80 4.21 -2.11 1.23
CA SER A 80 4.54 -3.40 1.84
C SER A 80 5.83 -3.27 2.63
N GLY A 81 5.84 -3.70 3.89
CA GLY A 81 7.03 -3.65 4.73
C GLY A 81 6.95 -4.59 5.92
N THR A 82 8.10 -5.01 6.42
CA THR A 82 8.22 -5.91 7.58
C THR A 82 7.86 -5.22 8.90
N TYR A 83 7.82 -3.89 8.93
CA TYR A 83 7.53 -3.11 10.13
C TYR A 83 6.09 -3.29 10.66
N ALA A 84 5.10 -3.49 9.78
CA ALA A 84 3.69 -3.54 10.20
C ALA A 84 3.27 -4.89 10.82
N ARG A 85 4.02 -5.98 10.60
CA ARG A 85 3.65 -7.33 11.06
C ARG A 85 4.81 -8.22 11.52
N GLY A 86 6.05 -7.75 11.58
CA GLY A 86 7.22 -8.59 11.78
C GLY A 86 7.59 -9.39 10.54
N GLN A 87 8.77 -10.03 10.53
CA GLN A 87 9.25 -10.85 9.41
C GLN A 87 8.34 -12.07 9.20
N HIS A 88 7.44 -12.00 8.21
CA HIS A 88 6.48 -13.06 7.90
C HIS A 88 6.46 -13.42 6.40
N ILE A 89 7.58 -13.25 5.69
CA ILE A 89 7.64 -13.47 4.24
C ILE A 89 8.75 -14.46 3.89
N TYR A 90 8.33 -15.54 3.24
CA TYR A 90 9.17 -16.61 2.71
C TYR A 90 9.48 -16.33 1.24
N ASN A 91 10.74 -16.50 0.84
CA ASN A 91 11.18 -16.47 -0.54
C ASN A 91 10.64 -17.71 -1.29
N PRO A 92 9.81 -17.55 -2.35
CA PRO A 92 9.26 -18.67 -3.11
C PRO A 92 10.28 -19.29 -4.09
N ASN A 93 11.40 -18.62 -4.36
CA ASN A 93 12.45 -19.07 -5.29
C ASN A 93 13.68 -19.65 -4.59
N ALA A 94 13.85 -19.40 -3.28
CA ALA A 94 14.87 -20.04 -2.45
C ALA A 94 14.24 -20.45 -1.11
N PHE A 95 13.90 -21.74 -0.99
CA PHE A 95 13.49 -22.33 0.28
C PHE A 95 14.61 -22.16 1.32
N GLY A 96 14.45 -21.25 2.29
CA GLY A 96 15.27 -21.23 3.51
C GLY A 96 15.83 -19.87 3.93
N ASP A 97 15.97 -18.89 3.02
CA ASP A 97 16.60 -17.61 3.35
C ASP A 97 15.59 -16.46 3.43
N PRO A 98 15.48 -15.75 4.57
CA PRO A 98 14.66 -14.55 4.67
C PRO A 98 15.27 -13.44 3.81
N ILE A 99 14.43 -12.74 3.05
CA ILE A 99 14.84 -11.58 2.27
C ILE A 99 15.14 -10.44 3.25
N THR A 100 16.42 -10.14 3.47
CA THR A 100 16.86 -9.11 4.43
C THR A 100 17.10 -7.73 3.81
N GLU A 101 17.09 -7.61 2.48
CA GLU A 101 17.52 -6.38 1.79
C GLU A 101 16.42 -5.31 1.65
N ILE A 102 15.14 -5.70 1.51
CA ILE A 102 14.02 -4.76 1.39
C ILE A 102 13.22 -4.71 2.69
N VAL A 103 13.34 -3.59 3.40
CA VAL A 103 12.61 -3.34 4.68
C VAL A 103 11.23 -2.73 4.43
N SER A 104 11.08 -1.96 3.35
CA SER A 104 9.83 -1.33 2.94
C SER A 104 9.85 -1.02 1.44
N LEU A 105 8.73 -1.26 0.77
CA LEU A 105 8.50 -0.95 -0.64
C LEU A 105 7.19 -0.18 -0.76
N THR A 106 7.23 0.98 -1.43
CA THR A 106 6.04 1.77 -1.75
C THR A 106 5.84 1.80 -3.26
N VAL A 107 4.64 1.45 -3.71
CA VAL A 107 4.26 1.41 -5.13
C VAL A 107 3.14 2.40 -5.39
N ILE A 108 3.20 3.07 -6.55
CA ILE A 108 2.15 3.96 -7.05
C ILE A 108 1.55 3.32 -8.31
N GLY A 109 0.27 2.98 -8.26
CA GLY A 109 -0.48 2.33 -9.35
C GLY A 109 -1.51 3.25 -9.99
N SER A 110 -2.21 2.79 -11.02
CA SER A 110 -3.40 3.49 -11.54
C SER A 110 -4.47 3.68 -10.46
N ASP A 111 -4.60 2.67 -9.61
CA ASP A 111 -5.47 2.59 -8.45
C ASP A 111 -4.78 1.78 -7.36
N VAL A 112 -5.41 1.74 -6.18
CA VAL A 112 -4.86 1.07 -5.00
C VAL A 112 -4.78 -0.44 -5.16
N LEU A 113 -5.62 -1.06 -5.99
CA LEU A 113 -5.57 -2.51 -6.24
C LEU A 113 -4.35 -2.89 -7.06
N GLU A 114 -4.07 -2.14 -8.13
CA GLU A 114 -2.86 -2.35 -8.93
C GLU A 114 -1.60 -2.06 -8.10
N ALA A 115 -1.61 -0.98 -7.30
CA ALA A 115 -0.49 -0.66 -6.41
C ALA A 115 -0.21 -1.80 -5.42
N ASP A 116 -1.24 -2.33 -4.76
CA ASP A 116 -1.11 -3.40 -3.76
C ASP A 116 -0.68 -4.75 -4.38
N ARG A 117 -1.20 -5.08 -5.56
CA ARG A 117 -0.77 -6.25 -6.34
C ARG A 117 0.72 -6.20 -6.65
N PHE A 118 1.21 -5.10 -7.20
CA PHE A 118 2.62 -4.95 -7.53
C PHE A 118 3.50 -4.85 -6.28
N ALA A 119 3.04 -4.16 -5.22
CA ALA A 119 3.78 -4.07 -3.96
C ALA A 119 3.96 -5.46 -3.34
N THR A 120 2.90 -6.27 -3.29
CA THR A 120 2.96 -7.65 -2.76
C THR A 120 3.84 -8.54 -3.64
N ALA A 121 3.70 -8.48 -4.97
CA ALA A 121 4.49 -9.30 -5.89
C ALA A 121 5.98 -8.95 -5.84
N ALA A 122 6.34 -7.67 -5.92
CA ALA A 122 7.72 -7.22 -5.85
C ALA A 122 8.35 -7.54 -4.49
N PHE A 123 7.61 -7.35 -3.39
CA PHE A 123 8.09 -7.70 -2.06
C PHE A 123 8.31 -9.22 -1.89
N ALA A 124 7.50 -10.06 -2.55
CA ALA A 124 7.68 -11.51 -2.53
C ALA A 124 8.85 -12.00 -3.43
N MET A 125 9.23 -11.24 -4.45
CA MET A 125 10.32 -11.60 -5.38
C MET A 125 11.72 -11.25 -4.85
N GLY A 126 11.80 -10.32 -3.88
CA GLY A 126 13.07 -9.84 -3.32
C GLY A 126 13.61 -8.62 -4.01
#